data_AF-U4KCK4-F1
#
_entry.id   AF-U4KCK4-F1
#
_cell.length_a   1.000
_cell.length_b   1.000
_cell.length_c   1.000
_cell.angle_alpha   90.00
_cell.angle_beta   90.00
_cell.angle_gamma   90.00
#
_symmetry.space_group_name_H-M   'P 1'
#
loop_
_entity.id
_entity.type
_entity.pdbx_description
1 polymer ?
#
loop_
_entity_poly.entity_id
_entity_poly.type
_entity_poly.pdbx_seq_one_letter_code
_entity_poly.pdbx_strand_id
1 'polypeptide(L)' 'MEADLAEHVHQPVLAGDETKQWCEESYIVEISLQKAIKLAKRYEQNAIYYIEDGELFLVFVSGEQMSAGTFSEKVRFVR' A
#
# COMPACT_ATOMS: atom_id res chain seq x y z
N MET A 1 -3.71 -12.91 1.94
CA MET A 1 -3.93 -11.58 2.58
C MET A 1 -5.38 -11.15 2.47
N GLU A 2 -6.00 -11.26 1.29
CA GLU A 2 -7.41 -10.89 1.05
C GLU A 2 -8.43 -11.45 2.04
N ALA A 3 -8.30 -12.73 2.44
CA ALA A 3 -9.22 -13.32 3.43
C ALA A 3 -9.22 -12.60 4.79
N ASP A 4 -8.07 -12.07 5.22
CA ASP A 4 -7.97 -11.29 6.47
C ASP A 4 -8.44 -9.82 6.30
N LEU A 5 -8.69 -9.40 5.05
CA LEU A 5 -9.15 -8.07 4.68
C LEU A 5 -10.60 -8.06 4.19
N ALA A 6 -11.28 -9.22 4.14
CA ALA A 6 -12.62 -9.36 3.56
C ALA A 6 -13.68 -8.43 4.18
N GLU A 7 -13.53 -8.08 5.46
CA GLU A 7 -14.43 -7.15 6.16
C GLU A 7 -14.10 -5.66 5.95
N HIS A 8 -13.04 -5.35 5.20
CA HIS A 8 -12.56 -3.99 4.98
C HIS A 8 -12.86 -3.56 3.56
N VAL A 9 -13.18 -2.27 3.41
CA VAL A 9 -13.26 -1.64 2.09
C VAL A 9 -11.88 -1.71 1.47
N HIS A 10 -11.79 -2.41 0.34
CA HIS A 10 -10.60 -2.49 -0.49
C HIS A 10 -10.96 -2.14 -1.92
N GLN A 11 -10.01 -1.51 -2.61
CA GLN A 11 -10.15 -1.13 -4.00
C GLN A 11 -8.99 -1.71 -4.79
N PRO A 12 -9.26 -2.45 -5.89
CA PRO A 12 -8.20 -2.93 -6.77
C PRO A 12 -7.49 -1.74 -7.43
N VAL A 13 -6.18 -1.83 -7.54
CA VAL A 13 -5.33 -0.85 -8.23
C VAL A 13 -4.26 -1.58 -9.03
N LEU A 14 -3.65 -0.88 -9.98
CA LEU A 14 -2.41 -1.32 -10.61
C LEU A 14 -1.26 -0.54 -9.99
N ALA A 15 -0.34 -1.24 -9.35
CA ALA A 15 0.95 -0.68 -8.96
C ALA A 15 1.90 -0.82 -10.14
N GLY A 16 2.76 0.15 -10.39
CA GLY A 16 3.60 0.14 -11.58
C GLY A 16 4.62 1.26 -11.61
N ASP A 17 5.48 1.21 -12.63
CA ASP A 17 6.43 2.28 -12.89
C ASP A 17 5.78 3.45 -13.62
N GLU A 18 6.46 4.60 -13.65
CA GLU A 18 5.93 5.81 -14.29
C GLU A 18 5.70 5.62 -15.80
N THR A 19 6.44 4.70 -16.43
CA THR A 19 6.34 4.41 -17.86
C THR A 19 5.22 3.42 -18.20
N LYS A 20 4.61 2.79 -17.18
CA LYS A 20 3.64 1.69 -17.30
C LYS A 20 4.14 0.49 -18.12
N GLN A 21 5.46 0.37 -18.30
CA GLN A 21 6.06 -0.81 -18.92
C GLN A 21 6.03 -2.00 -17.95
N TRP A 22 6.00 -1.71 -16.66
CA TRP A 22 5.74 -2.70 -15.62
C TRP A 22 4.54 -2.26 -14.79
N CYS A 23 3.58 -3.17 -14.62
CA CYS A 23 2.51 -3.04 -13.67
C CYS A 23 2.12 -4.40 -13.10
N GLU A 24 1.58 -4.40 -11.90
CA GLU A 24 1.05 -5.57 -11.21
C GLU A 24 -0.28 -5.24 -10.53
N GLU A 25 -1.13 -6.25 -10.42
CA GLU A 25 -2.38 -6.16 -9.66
C GLU A 25 -2.08 -5.98 -8.17
N SER A 26 -2.75 -5.01 -7.57
CA SER A 26 -2.62 -4.67 -6.16
C SER A 26 -3.95 -4.15 -5.62
N TYR A 27 -3.99 -3.76 -4.36
CA TYR A 27 -5.17 -3.19 -3.72
C TYR A 27 -4.80 -2.18 -2.65
N ILE A 28 -5.65 -1.17 -2.51
CA ILE A 28 -5.62 -0.22 -1.39
C ILE A 28 -6.71 -0.65 -0.41
N VAL A 29 -6.41 -0.60 0.88
CA VAL A 29 -7.34 -0.98 1.94
C VAL A 29 -7.25 0.00 3.11
N GLU A 30 -8.39 0.37 3.67
CA GLU A 30 -8.48 1.28 4.82
C GLU A 30 -8.36 0.51 6.14
N ILE A 31 -7.16 0.50 6.71
CA ILE A 31 -6.85 -0.14 8.01
C ILE A 31 -5.80 0.67 8.77
N SER A 32 -5.77 0.48 10.10
CA SER A 32 -4.71 1.08 10.92
C SER A 32 -3.33 0.53 10.57
N LEU A 33 -2.30 1.38 10.71
CA LEU A 33 -0.90 0.98 10.50
C LEU A 33 -0.50 -0.26 11.31
N GLN A 34 -0.94 -0.36 12.56
CA GLN A 34 -0.66 -1.53 13.41
C GLN A 34 -1.23 -2.82 12.81
N LYS A 35 -2.45 -2.79 12.27
CA LYS A 35 -3.06 -3.94 11.60
C LYS A 35 -2.33 -4.27 10.30
N ALA A 36 -1.97 -3.26 9.51
CA ALA A 36 -1.22 -3.44 8.27
C ALA A 36 0.14 -4.10 8.52
N ILE A 37 0.92 -3.64 9.51
CA ILE A 37 2.20 -4.26 9.90
C ILE A 37 2.01 -5.71 10.38
N LYS A 38 0.95 -5.98 11.16
CA LYS A 38 0.67 -7.34 11.65
C LYS A 38 0.35 -8.29 10.49
N LEU A 39 -0.40 -7.84 9.49
CA LEU A 39 -0.66 -8.60 8.27
C LEU A 39 0.60 -8.77 7.43
N ALA A 40 1.38 -7.71 7.24
CA ALA A 40 2.66 -7.76 6.52
C ALA A 40 3.59 -8.82 7.11
N LYS A 41 3.72 -8.88 8.44
CA LYS A 41 4.46 -9.94 9.14
C LYS A 41 3.91 -11.34 8.86
N ARG A 42 2.58 -11.50 8.92
CA ARG A 42 1.92 -12.81 8.69
C ARG A 42 2.14 -13.33 7.28
N TYR A 43 2.19 -12.45 6.29
CA TYR A 43 2.38 -12.78 4.87
C TYR A 43 3.81 -12.54 4.39
N GLU A 44 4.77 -12.49 5.31
CA GLU A 44 6.21 -12.41 5.03
C GLU A 44 6.59 -11.26 4.07
N GLN A 45 5.85 -10.15 4.16
CA GLN A 45 6.17 -8.93 3.43
C GLN A 45 7.33 -8.22 4.13
N ASN A 46 8.22 -7.62 3.33
CA ASN A 46 9.34 -6.83 3.86
C ASN A 46 8.90 -5.40 4.23
N ALA A 47 7.93 -4.85 3.52
CA ALA A 47 7.42 -3.50 3.70
C ALA A 47 5.98 -3.37 3.19
N ILE A 48 5.32 -2.26 3.54
CA ILE A 48 4.02 -1.86 3.03
C ILE A 48 4.06 -0.40 2.57
N TYR A 49 3.26 -0.08 1.56
CA TYR A 49 2.91 1.31 1.28
C TYR A 49 1.77 1.74 2.22
N TYR A 50 1.94 2.88 2.89
CA TYR A 50 0.97 3.43 3.83
C TYR A 50 0.72 4.90 3.52
N ILE A 51 -0.54 5.34 3.59
CA ILE A 51 -0.94 6.70 3.29
C ILE A 51 -1.42 7.34 4.58
N GLU A 52 -0.86 8.49 4.94
CA GLU A 52 -1.26 9.26 6.12
C GLU A 52 -1.18 10.75 5.77
N ASP A 53 -2.24 11.49 6.05
CA ASP A 53 -2.35 12.93 5.77
C ASP A 53 -1.96 13.34 4.32
N GLY A 54 -2.25 12.48 3.36
CA GLY A 54 -1.98 12.71 1.93
C GLY A 54 -0.54 12.41 1.49
N GLU A 55 0.33 11.99 2.40
CA GLU A 55 1.70 11.56 2.12
C GLU A 55 1.74 10.03 1.97
N LEU A 56 2.51 9.55 1.00
CA LEU A 56 2.80 8.14 0.81
C LEU A 56 4.10 7.78 1.53
N PHE A 57 4.07 6.71 2.30
CA PHE A 57 5.22 6.17 3.00
C PHE A 57 5.49 4.74 2.59
N LEU A 58 6.77 4.38 2.52
CA LEU A 58 7.21 2.99 2.56
C LEU A 58 7.57 2.66 4.02
N VAL A 59 6.78 1.79 4.64
CA VAL A 59 6.97 1.35 6.03
C VAL A 59 7.56 -0.05 6.01
N PHE A 60 8.79 -0.19 6.50
CA PHE A 60 9.43 -1.47 6.65
C PHE A 60 8.86 -2.20 7.86
N VAL A 61 8.67 -3.50 7.71
CA VAL A 61 8.16 -4.35 8.80
C VAL A 61 9.13 -4.40 9.99
N SER A 62 10.41 -4.07 9.77
CA SER A 62 11.45 -3.87 10.79
C SER A 62 11.26 -2.61 11.64
N GLY A 63 10.43 -1.65 11.21
CA GLY A 63 10.07 -0.45 11.97
C GLY A 63 10.60 0.87 11.41
N GLU A 64 11.42 0.84 10.35
CA GLU A 64 11.80 2.06 9.63
C GLU A 64 10.66 2.54 8.73
N GLN A 65 10.55 3.84 8.53
CA GLN A 65 9.60 4.45 7.60
C GLN A 65 10.31 5.54 6.80
N MET A 66 10.06 5.57 5.49
CA MET A 66 10.53 6.61 4.59
C MET A 66 9.37 7.23 3.83
N SER A 67 9.40 8.55 3.65
CA SER A 67 8.48 9.23 2.73
C SER A 67 8.83 8.85 1.29
N ALA A 68 7.78 8.55 0.52
CA ALA A 68 7.81 8.36 -0.93
C ALA A 68 7.18 9.56 -1.67
N GLY A 69 6.85 10.63 -0.95
CA GLY A 69 6.25 11.87 -1.44
C GLY A 69 4.72 11.89 -1.41
N THR A 70 4.14 12.93 -2.00
CA THR A 70 2.69 13.16 -1.99
C THR A 70 1.94 12.04 -2.71
N PHE A 71 0.92 11.46 -2.07
CA PHE A 71 0.16 10.37 -2.65
C PHE A 71 -0.54 10.74 -3.97
N SER A 72 -1.09 11.96 -4.06
CA SER A 72 -1.78 12.44 -5.26
C SER A 72 -0.87 12.61 -6.49
N GLU A 73 0.44 12.74 -6.28
CA GLU A 73 1.44 12.78 -7.36
C GLU A 73 1.81 11.38 -7.85
N LYS A 74 1.60 10.36 -7.02
CA LYS A 74 1.93 8.95 -7.28
C LYS A 74 0.76 8.12 -7.79
N VAL A 75 -0.48 8.53 -7.52
CA VAL A 75 -1.68 7.84 -7.98
C VAL A 75 -2.32 8.53 -9.19
N ARG A 76 -2.78 7.72 -10.14
CA ARG A 76 -3.59 8.17 -11.27
C ARG A 76 -4.88 7.36 -11.33
N PHE A 77 -6.02 8.05 -11.24
CA PHE A 77 -7.30 7.43 -11.51
C PHE A 77 -7.51 7.36 -13.02
N VAL A 78 -7.58 6.14 -13.55
CA VAL A 78 -7.93 5.88 -14.95
C VAL A 78 -9.44 5.70 -15.00
N ARG A 79 -10.11 6.52 -15.83
CA ARG A 79 -11.55 6.40 -16.12
C ARG A 79 -11.80 5.34 -17.18
#